data_AF-A0A958NAV7-F1
#
_entry.id   AF-A0A958NAV7-F1
#
_cell.length_a   1.000
_cell.length_b   1.000
_cell.length_c   1.000
_cell.angle_alpha   90.00
_cell.angle_beta   90.00
_cell.angle_gamma   90.00
#
_symmetry.space_group_name_H-M   'P 1'
#
loop_
_entity.id
_entity.type
_entity.pdbx_description
1 polymer ?
#
loop_
_entity_poly.entity_id
_entity_poly.type
_entity_poly.pdbx_seq_one_letter_code
_entity_poly.pdbx_strand_id
1 'polypeptide(L)'
;MRQILFQVFKLLFAGALIFWMIQGGKLDFQSIFRSYSGANLAILLTLLLIILANNNWRWWLLLKSFGLPFTYLYTLRLTLVGLFFNYAMPGGVGGDVVKGYYLVRDHKEQRAKTLGTVLMDRIVGMHAMAAFGLGAMLVQWQMISENPKAMTLFWSVLALNIAILLFFALTMSEIIFESARLNRLLSRLPGGSIFKKIHEVFFLYREKKKTLVVAFLLSLISQIVNVVFFFIAAQFMGYEEATWSSYMFVVPVGLIAMAL
;
A
#
# COMPACT_ATOMS: atom_id res chain seq x y z
N MET A 1 -28.36 21.22 10.06
CA MET A 1 -27.40 22.03 10.85
C MET A 1 -26.24 21.21 11.42
N ARG A 2 -26.45 20.10 12.15
CA ARG A 2 -25.37 19.33 12.81
C ARG A 2 -24.27 18.80 11.85
N GLN A 3 -24.63 18.34 10.65
CA GLN A 3 -23.67 17.89 9.62
C GLN A 3 -22.86 19.04 9.02
N ILE A 4 -23.49 20.19 8.78
CA ILE A 4 -22.80 21.40 8.26
C ILE A 4 -21.81 21.92 9.30
N LEU A 5 -22.22 21.99 10.58
CA LEU A 5 -21.36 22.41 11.68
C LEU A 5 -20.11 21.51 11.79
N PHE A 6 -20.28 20.19 11.60
CA PHE A 6 -19.19 19.23 11.63
C PHE A 6 -18.25 19.36 10.42
N GLN A 7 -18.78 19.64 9.22
CA GLN A 7 -17.96 19.91 8.03
C GLN A 7 -17.17 21.22 8.17
N VAL A 8 -17.81 22.28 8.67
CA VAL A 8 -17.17 23.57 8.93
C VAL A 8 -16.06 23.41 9.98
N PHE A 9 -16.30 22.66 11.05
CA PHE A 9 -15.26 22.34 12.04
C PHE A 9 -14.07 21.61 11.41
N LYS A 10 -14.29 20.60 10.57
CA LYS A 10 -13.20 19.90 9.85
C LYS A 10 -12.40 20.84 8.95
N LEU A 11 -13.08 21.74 8.21
CA LEU A 11 -12.42 22.72 7.35
C LEU A 11 -11.61 23.72 8.16
N LEU A 12 -12.16 24.24 9.27
CA LEU A 12 -11.44 25.13 10.17
C LEU A 12 -10.24 24.44 10.82
N PHE A 13 -10.40 23.19 11.25
CA PHE A 13 -9.30 22.41 11.82
C PHE A 13 -8.19 22.15 10.80
N ALA A 14 -8.54 21.76 9.57
CA ALA A 14 -7.58 21.59 8.49
C ALA A 14 -6.88 22.92 8.14
N GLY A 15 -7.62 24.02 8.06
CA GLY A 15 -7.07 25.36 7.82
C GLY A 15 -6.14 25.82 8.95
N ALA A 16 -6.50 25.56 10.21
CA ALA A 16 -5.67 25.87 11.37
C ALA A 16 -4.38 25.05 11.38
N LEU A 17 -4.43 23.77 11.00
CA LEU A 17 -3.24 22.93 10.85
C LEU A 17 -2.32 23.44 9.73
N ILE A 18 -2.87 23.78 8.57
CA ILE A 18 -2.10 24.35 7.46
C ILE A 18 -1.44 25.67 7.90
N PHE A 19 -2.21 26.56 8.54
CA PHE A 19 -1.68 27.82 9.06
C PHE A 19 -0.56 27.59 10.08
N TRP A 20 -0.74 26.64 11.01
CA TRP A 20 0.29 26.26 11.98
C TRP A 20 1.54 25.69 11.30
N MET A 21 1.40 24.90 10.25
CA MET A 21 2.53 24.37 9.48
C MET A 21 3.30 25.46 8.74
N ILE A 22 2.61 26.45 8.17
CA ILE A 22 3.23 27.60 7.50
C ILE A 22 4.01 28.44 8.53
N GLN A 23 3.36 28.79 9.65
CA GLN A 23 3.99 29.57 10.72
C GLN A 23 5.18 28.84 11.35
N GLY A 24 5.11 27.51 11.45
CA GLY A 24 6.21 26.67 11.94
C GLY A 24 7.35 26.48 10.94
N GLY A 25 7.32 27.11 9.76
CA GLY A 25 8.35 26.97 8.72
C GLY A 25 8.41 25.58 8.09
N LYS A 26 7.43 24.71 8.35
CA LYS A 26 7.40 23.33 7.84
C LYS A 26 6.87 23.24 6.42
N LEU A 27 6.21 24.31 5.95
CA LEU A 27 5.59 24.35 4.63
C LEU A 27 5.88 25.71 3.99
N ASP A 28 6.92 25.75 3.17
CA ASP A 28 7.34 26.94 2.43
C ASP A 28 6.80 26.90 0.99
N PHE A 29 5.67 27.59 0.78
CA PHE A 29 5.09 27.75 -0.56
C PHE A 29 6.03 28.48 -1.52
N GLN A 30 6.89 29.36 -1.02
CA GLN A 30 7.82 30.11 -1.86
C GLN A 30 8.84 29.17 -2.49
N SER A 31 9.34 28.20 -1.73
CA SER A 31 10.20 27.13 -2.27
C SER A 31 9.48 26.29 -3.32
N ILE A 32 8.21 25.92 -3.11
CA ILE A 32 7.41 25.19 -4.12
C ILE A 32 7.31 25.97 -5.45
N PHE A 33 6.99 27.26 -5.38
CA PHE A 33 6.86 28.10 -6.58
C PHE A 33 8.19 28.40 -7.25
N ARG A 34 9.29 28.55 -6.49
CA ARG A 34 10.65 28.75 -7.06
C ARG A 34 11.18 27.49 -7.74
N SER A 35 10.79 26.32 -7.25
CA SER A 35 11.19 25.01 -7.77
C SER A 35 10.40 24.58 -9.00
N TYR A 36 9.37 25.35 -9.35
CA TYR A 36 8.47 25.07 -10.45
C TYR A 36 9.19 25.25 -11.79
N SER A 37 9.45 24.13 -12.45
CA SER A 37 9.86 24.12 -13.86
C SER A 37 9.07 23.05 -14.60
N GLY A 38 8.76 23.28 -15.87
CA GLY A 38 8.04 22.30 -16.70
C GLY A 38 8.79 20.96 -16.79
N ALA A 39 10.12 20.99 -16.78
CA ALA A 39 10.96 19.81 -16.77
C ALA A 39 10.85 19.03 -15.44
N ASN A 40 10.90 19.72 -14.30
CA ASN A 40 10.77 19.10 -12.98
C ASN A 40 9.41 18.41 -12.83
N LEU A 41 8.34 19.09 -13.28
CA LEU A 41 7.00 18.50 -13.30
C LEU A 41 6.92 17.28 -14.24
N ALA A 42 7.51 17.35 -15.43
CA ALA A 42 7.50 16.23 -16.36
C ALA A 42 8.21 15.00 -15.78
N ILE A 43 9.32 15.18 -15.07
CA ILE A 43 10.05 14.11 -14.38
C ILE A 43 9.17 13.48 -13.29
N LEU A 44 8.60 14.29 -12.40
CA LEU A 44 7.74 13.80 -11.31
C LEU A 44 6.48 13.10 -11.83
N LEU A 45 5.85 13.65 -12.87
CA LEU A 45 4.70 13.02 -13.54
C LEU A 45 5.08 11.69 -14.19
N THR A 46 6.25 11.61 -14.82
CA THR A 46 6.74 10.36 -15.41
C THR A 46 6.94 9.28 -14.36
N LEU A 47 7.58 9.61 -13.23
CA LEU A 47 7.75 8.68 -12.11
C LEU A 47 6.40 8.23 -11.53
N LEU A 48 5.44 9.15 -11.38
CA LEU A 48 4.08 8.84 -10.94
C LEU A 48 3.37 7.87 -11.90
N LEU A 49 3.50 8.08 -13.21
CA LEU A 49 2.94 7.20 -14.23
C LEU A 49 3.61 5.81 -14.21
N ILE A 50 4.91 5.74 -13.96
CA ILE A 50 5.63 4.46 -13.79
C ILE A 50 5.08 3.72 -12.57
N ILE A 51 4.93 4.39 -11.42
CA ILE A 51 4.35 3.78 -10.20
C ILE A 51 2.95 3.26 -10.47
N LEU A 52 2.10 4.07 -11.12
CA LEU A 52 0.74 3.69 -11.49
C LEU A 52 0.71 2.47 -12.42
N ALA A 53 1.49 2.50 -13.50
CA ALA A 53 1.53 1.44 -14.49
C ALA A 53 2.03 0.12 -13.89
N ASN A 54 3.06 0.19 -13.04
CA ASN A 54 3.65 -0.96 -12.36
C ASN A 54 2.69 -1.57 -11.32
N ASN A 55 2.04 -0.74 -10.50
CA ASN A 55 1.02 -1.20 -9.55
C ASN A 55 -0.17 -1.84 -10.26
N ASN A 56 -0.63 -1.25 -11.38
CA ASN A 56 -1.70 -1.84 -12.17
C ASN A 56 -1.27 -3.16 -12.84
N TRP A 57 -0.03 -3.24 -13.34
CA TRP A 57 0.52 -4.47 -13.93
C TRP A 57 0.50 -5.58 -12.88
N ARG A 58 1.04 -5.33 -11.69
CA ARG A 58 1.02 -6.28 -10.57
C ARG A 58 -0.38 -6.84 -10.33
N TRP A 59 -1.37 -5.97 -10.19
CA TRP A 59 -2.74 -6.40 -9.95
C TRP A 59 -3.34 -7.17 -11.13
N TRP A 60 -3.08 -6.73 -12.36
CA TRP A 60 -3.49 -7.44 -13.56
C TRP A 60 -2.91 -8.86 -13.64
N LEU A 61 -1.65 -9.08 -13.24
CA LEU A 61 -1.05 -10.42 -13.16
C LEU A 61 -1.75 -11.31 -12.13
N LEU A 62 -2.12 -10.74 -10.98
CA LEU A 62 -2.88 -11.46 -9.93
C LEU A 62 -4.27 -11.89 -10.41
N LEU A 63 -4.94 -11.06 -11.23
CA LEU A 63 -6.20 -11.41 -11.88
C LEU A 63 -6.00 -12.48 -12.96
N LYS A 64 -5.00 -12.30 -13.82
CA LYS A 64 -4.67 -13.22 -14.92
C LYS A 64 -4.29 -14.61 -14.42
N SER A 65 -3.67 -14.74 -13.25
CA SER A 65 -3.30 -16.06 -12.69
C SER A 65 -4.50 -16.94 -12.36
N PHE A 66 -5.70 -16.36 -12.23
CA PHE A 66 -6.95 -17.11 -12.06
C PHE A 66 -7.74 -17.31 -13.36
N GLY A 67 -7.16 -16.97 -14.51
CA GLY A 67 -7.84 -17.09 -15.80
C GLY A 67 -8.98 -16.10 -16.01
N LEU A 68 -9.02 -15.02 -15.21
CA LEU A 68 -10.03 -13.98 -15.36
C LEU A 68 -9.75 -13.18 -16.65
N PRO A 69 -10.75 -12.98 -17.52
CA PRO A 69 -10.57 -12.42 -18.87
C PRO A 69 -10.45 -10.87 -18.88
N PHE A 70 -9.85 -10.28 -17.85
CA PHE A 70 -9.70 -8.83 -17.76
C PHE A 70 -8.48 -8.32 -18.55
N THR A 71 -8.70 -7.30 -19.37
CA THR A 71 -7.61 -6.62 -20.08
C THR A 71 -6.86 -5.66 -19.15
N TYR A 72 -5.58 -5.39 -19.46
CA TYR A 72 -4.77 -4.42 -18.69
C TYR A 72 -5.42 -3.03 -18.66
N LEU A 73 -6.03 -2.60 -19.77
CA LEU A 73 -6.69 -1.29 -19.84
C LEU A 73 -7.94 -1.22 -18.95
N TYR A 74 -8.69 -2.32 -18.85
CA TYR A 74 -9.83 -2.40 -17.95
C TYR A 74 -9.37 -2.27 -16.49
N THR A 75 -8.33 -3.00 -16.08
CA THR A 75 -7.79 -2.89 -14.72
C THR A 75 -7.19 -1.50 -14.46
N LEU A 76 -6.58 -0.87 -15.46
CA LEU A 76 -6.04 0.49 -15.33
C LEU A 76 -7.15 1.51 -15.06
N ARG A 77 -8.27 1.42 -15.79
CA ARG A 77 -9.45 2.27 -15.55
C ARG A 77 -9.98 2.08 -14.14
N LEU A 78 -10.12 0.84 -13.67
CA LEU A 78 -10.52 0.56 -12.29
C LEU A 78 -9.49 1.07 -11.27
N THR A 79 -8.20 1.01 -11.60
CA THR A 79 -7.13 1.55 -10.75
C THR A 79 -7.25 3.06 -10.60
N LEU A 80 -7.50 3.79 -11.69
CA LEU A 80 -7.73 5.23 -11.67
C LEU A 80 -9.00 5.62 -10.90
N VAL A 81 -10.11 4.90 -11.11
CA VAL A 81 -11.34 5.09 -10.33
C VAL A 81 -11.08 4.85 -8.84
N GLY A 82 -10.38 3.77 -8.49
CA GLY A 82 -10.01 3.48 -7.11
C GLY A 82 -9.11 4.55 -6.49
N LEU A 83 -8.13 5.07 -7.25
CA LEU A 83 -7.29 6.19 -6.79
C LEU A 83 -8.11 7.45 -6.53
N PHE A 84 -9.03 7.80 -7.43
CA PHE A 84 -9.95 8.91 -7.22
C PHE A 84 -10.72 8.75 -5.90
N PHE A 85 -11.31 7.59 -5.65
CA PHE A 85 -12.05 7.35 -4.41
C PHE A 85 -11.17 7.33 -3.16
N ASN A 86 -9.93 6.84 -3.26
CA ASN A 86 -8.97 6.90 -2.14
C ASN A 86 -8.59 8.34 -1.76
N TYR A 87 -8.54 9.27 -2.72
CA TYR A 87 -8.24 10.67 -2.45
C TYR A 87 -9.49 11.52 -2.14
N ALA A 88 -10.64 11.18 -2.73
CA ALA A 88 -11.88 11.93 -2.56
C ALA A 88 -12.66 11.54 -1.29
N MET A 89 -12.56 10.28 -0.82
CA MET A 89 -13.28 9.82 0.36
C MET A 89 -12.39 9.77 1.61
N PRO A 90 -12.90 10.19 2.78
CA PRO A 90 -12.20 9.97 4.04
C PRO A 90 -12.16 8.47 4.37
N GLY A 91 -10.95 7.93 4.50
CA GLY A 91 -10.68 6.51 4.73
C GLY A 91 -10.06 5.85 3.50
N GLY A 92 -8.76 5.56 3.54
CA GLY A 92 -7.93 5.08 2.41
C GLY A 92 -8.26 3.68 1.85
N VAL A 93 -9.41 3.13 2.22
CA VAL A 93 -9.91 1.80 1.83
C VAL A 93 -11.05 1.90 0.79
N GLY A 94 -11.67 3.08 0.63
CA GLY A 94 -12.83 3.27 -0.24
C GLY A 94 -12.59 2.89 -1.71
N GLY A 95 -11.40 3.15 -2.23
CA GLY A 95 -11.03 2.81 -3.60
C GLY A 95 -10.98 1.32 -3.90
N ASP A 96 -10.54 0.50 -2.95
CA ASP A 96 -10.51 -0.96 -3.17
C ASP A 96 -11.88 -1.59 -3.11
N VAL A 97 -12.76 -1.05 -2.26
CA VAL A 97 -14.16 -1.47 -2.20
C VAL A 97 -14.83 -1.23 -3.55
N VAL A 98 -14.57 -0.07 -4.16
CA VAL A 98 -15.10 0.26 -5.49
C VAL A 98 -14.52 -0.66 -6.56
N LYS A 99 -13.21 -0.92 -6.56
CA LYS A 99 -12.58 -1.88 -7.48
C LYS A 99 -13.22 -3.27 -7.36
N GLY A 100 -13.35 -3.77 -6.12
CA GLY A 100 -13.97 -5.05 -5.83
C GLY A 100 -15.43 -5.11 -6.27
N TYR A 101 -16.19 -4.02 -6.07
CA TYR A 101 -17.57 -3.94 -6.50
C TYR A 101 -17.73 -4.07 -8.02
N TYR A 102 -16.98 -3.29 -8.81
CA TYR A 102 -17.05 -3.34 -10.28
C TYR A 102 -16.65 -4.72 -10.82
N LEU A 103 -15.59 -5.27 -10.25
CA LEU A 103 -15.11 -6.59 -10.61
C LEU A 103 -16.14 -7.71 -10.34
N VAL A 104 -16.85 -7.65 -9.21
CA VAL A 104 -17.89 -8.63 -8.85
C VAL A 104 -19.15 -8.43 -9.67
N ARG A 105 -19.49 -7.18 -9.98
CA ARG A 105 -20.65 -6.86 -10.83
C ARG A 105 -20.54 -7.54 -12.19
N ASP A 106 -19.34 -7.52 -12.75
CA ASP A 106 -19.07 -8.04 -14.09
C ASP A 106 -18.88 -9.58 -14.06
N HIS A 107 -18.44 -10.18 -12.93
CA HIS A 107 -18.22 -11.64 -12.77
C HIS A 107 -18.76 -12.20 -11.45
N LYS A 108 -20.10 -12.24 -11.29
CA LYS A 108 -20.77 -12.66 -10.05
C LYS A 108 -20.41 -14.08 -9.59
N GLU A 109 -20.23 -15.01 -10.53
CA GLU A 109 -19.92 -16.42 -10.22
C GLU A 109 -18.53 -16.62 -9.63
N GLN A 110 -17.59 -15.70 -9.90
CA GLN A 110 -16.20 -15.79 -9.44
C GLN A 110 -15.89 -14.80 -8.32
N ARG A 111 -16.92 -14.27 -7.64
CA ARG A 111 -16.82 -13.22 -6.62
C ARG A 111 -15.71 -13.43 -5.60
N ALA A 112 -15.55 -14.64 -5.07
CA ALA A 112 -14.53 -14.95 -4.08
C ALA A 112 -13.10 -14.76 -4.65
N LYS A 113 -12.82 -15.36 -5.81
CA LYS A 113 -11.53 -15.21 -6.52
C LYS A 113 -11.24 -13.75 -6.81
N THR A 114 -12.24 -13.05 -7.32
CA THR A 114 -12.08 -11.68 -7.77
C THR A 114 -11.82 -10.72 -6.61
N LEU A 115 -12.58 -10.81 -5.51
CA LEU A 115 -12.34 -10.01 -4.31
C LEU A 115 -11.01 -10.32 -3.65
N GLY A 116 -10.62 -11.59 -3.59
CA GLY A 116 -9.34 -11.92 -2.99
C GLY A 116 -8.13 -11.50 -3.84
N THR A 117 -8.27 -11.24 -5.14
CA THR A 117 -7.20 -10.59 -5.91
C THR A 117 -6.93 -9.15 -5.44
N VAL A 118 -7.98 -8.41 -5.05
CA VAL A 118 -7.85 -7.05 -4.51
C VAL A 118 -7.19 -7.10 -3.14
N LEU A 119 -7.61 -8.04 -2.29
CA LEU A 119 -7.00 -8.24 -0.98
C LEU A 119 -5.53 -8.69 -1.11
N MET A 120 -5.23 -9.59 -2.04
CA MET A 120 -3.87 -10.06 -2.27
C MET A 120 -2.97 -8.96 -2.82
N ASP A 121 -3.48 -8.10 -3.71
CA ASP A 121 -2.75 -6.93 -4.20
C ASP A 121 -2.33 -6.01 -3.05
N ARG A 122 -3.24 -5.79 -2.10
CA ARG A 122 -2.94 -5.01 -0.89
C ARG A 122 -1.91 -5.67 0.01
N ILE A 123 -2.06 -6.94 0.32
CA ILE A 123 -1.11 -7.65 1.21
C ILE A 123 0.27 -7.73 0.57
N VAL A 124 0.38 -8.07 -0.71
CA VAL A 124 1.67 -8.12 -1.42
C VAL A 124 2.33 -6.74 -1.43
N GLY A 125 1.55 -5.68 -1.66
CA GLY A 125 2.04 -4.30 -1.60
C GLY A 125 2.54 -3.90 -0.21
N MET A 126 1.74 -4.16 0.84
CA MET A 126 2.11 -3.86 2.23
C MET A 126 3.32 -4.68 2.68
N HIS A 127 3.39 -5.96 2.30
CA HIS A 127 4.54 -6.80 2.60
C HIS A 127 5.81 -6.26 1.95
N ALA A 128 5.75 -5.87 0.67
CA ALA A 128 6.91 -5.30 -0.02
C ALA A 128 7.34 -3.95 0.57
N MET A 129 6.40 -3.10 0.99
CA MET A 129 6.69 -1.87 1.72
C MET A 129 7.42 -2.16 3.04
N ALA A 130 6.89 -3.09 3.83
CA ALA A 130 7.47 -3.47 5.12
C ALA A 130 8.85 -4.13 4.95
N ALA A 131 9.01 -5.01 3.96
CA ALA A 131 10.28 -5.69 3.68
C ALA A 131 11.34 -4.72 3.16
N PHE A 132 10.96 -3.80 2.27
CA PHE A 132 11.85 -2.76 1.77
C PHE A 132 12.29 -1.80 2.89
N GLY A 133 11.34 -1.34 3.73
CA GLY A 133 11.65 -0.52 4.89
C GLY A 133 12.59 -1.21 5.88
N LEU A 134 12.37 -2.50 6.15
CA LEU A 134 13.26 -3.31 6.98
C LEU A 134 14.68 -3.40 6.37
N GLY A 135 14.78 -3.66 5.07
CA GLY A 135 16.06 -3.65 4.35
C GLY A 135 16.80 -2.31 4.46
N ALA A 136 16.08 -1.20 4.31
CA ALA A 136 16.64 0.14 4.46
C ALA A 136 17.12 0.45 5.90
N MET A 137 16.41 -0.04 6.91
CA MET A 137 16.84 0.04 8.31
C MET A 137 18.12 -0.77 8.57
N LEU A 138 18.25 -1.97 7.98
CA LEU A 138 19.44 -2.80 8.11
C LEU A 138 20.68 -2.16 7.47
N VAL A 139 20.51 -1.50 6.32
CA VAL A 139 21.60 -0.74 5.69
C VAL A 139 22.08 0.42 6.58
N GLN A 140 21.19 1.01 7.37
CA GLN A 140 21.47 2.11 8.30
C GLN A 140 21.56 1.65 9.76
N TRP A 141 22.00 0.41 9.99
CA TRP A 141 21.95 -0.23 11.31
C TRP A 141 22.54 0.63 12.43
N GLN A 142 23.67 1.30 12.18
CA GLN A 142 24.32 2.16 13.17
C GLN A 142 23.36 3.25 13.70
N MET A 143 22.76 4.03 12.79
CA MET A 143 21.79 5.08 13.13
C MET A 143 20.55 4.52 13.86
N ILE A 144 20.08 3.33 13.47
CA ILE A 144 18.93 2.68 14.10
C ILE A 144 19.27 2.17 15.52
N SER A 145 20.48 1.64 15.70
CA SER A 145 20.96 1.07 16.97
C SER A 145 21.22 2.11 18.06
N GLU A 146 21.65 3.30 17.66
CA GLU A 146 21.93 4.42 18.57
C GLU A 146 20.66 5.15 19.04
N ASN A 147 19.53 5.00 18.33
CA ASN A 147 18.29 5.69 18.64
C ASN A 147 17.20 4.72 19.17
N PRO A 148 16.83 4.78 20.47
CA PRO A 148 15.83 3.89 21.05
C PRO A 148 14.48 3.88 20.33
N LYS A 149 14.02 5.03 19.80
CA LYS A 149 12.75 5.12 19.06
C LYS A 149 12.84 4.42 17.71
N ALA A 150 13.97 4.55 17.02
CA ALA A 150 14.21 3.87 15.75
C ALA A 150 14.28 2.35 15.95
N MET A 151 14.87 1.89 17.06
CA MET A 151 14.87 0.49 17.45
C MET A 151 13.46 -0.07 17.70
N THR A 152 12.58 0.68 18.39
CA THR A 152 11.18 0.27 18.57
C THR A 152 10.45 0.13 17.22
N LEU A 153 10.67 1.07 16.31
CA LEU A 153 10.12 0.98 14.95
C LEU A 153 10.66 -0.24 14.20
N PHE A 154 11.96 -0.52 14.31
CA PHE A 154 12.58 -1.70 13.70
C PHE A 154 11.91 -3.00 14.16
N TRP A 155 11.75 -3.19 15.48
CA TRP A 155 11.08 -4.39 16.01
C TRP A 155 9.62 -4.48 15.58
N SER A 156 8.92 -3.35 15.48
CA SER A 156 7.53 -3.31 15.02
C SER A 156 7.41 -3.70 13.55
N VAL A 157 8.29 -3.18 12.68
CA VAL A 157 8.34 -3.52 11.25
C VAL A 157 8.77 -4.97 11.05
N LEU A 158 9.73 -5.46 11.82
CA LEU A 158 10.16 -6.85 11.79
C LEU A 158 9.02 -7.79 12.21
N ALA A 159 8.33 -7.48 13.31
CA ALA A 159 7.17 -8.24 13.77
C ALA A 159 6.06 -8.27 12.72
N LEU A 160 5.79 -7.16 12.05
CA LEU A 160 4.83 -7.09 10.94
C LEU A 160 5.24 -8.00 9.76
N ASN A 161 6.49 -7.95 9.32
CA ASN A 161 6.98 -8.84 8.25
C ASN A 161 6.85 -10.32 8.63
N ILE A 162 7.27 -10.68 9.85
CA ILE A 162 7.14 -12.06 10.35
C ILE A 162 5.67 -12.46 10.41
N ALA A 163 4.78 -11.60 10.92
CA ALA A 163 3.35 -11.88 10.98
C ALA A 163 2.74 -12.12 9.60
N ILE A 164 3.13 -11.32 8.59
CA ILE A 164 2.68 -11.50 7.20
C ILE A 164 3.22 -12.83 6.62
N LEU A 165 4.50 -13.13 6.82
CA LEU A 165 5.10 -14.39 6.36
C LEU A 165 4.47 -15.61 7.02
N LEU A 166 4.21 -15.56 8.33
CA LEU A 166 3.48 -16.59 9.05
C LEU A 166 2.06 -16.72 8.52
N PHE A 167 1.34 -15.62 8.31
CA PHE A 167 0.01 -15.65 7.71
C PHE A 167 0.02 -16.34 6.35
N PHE A 168 1.00 -16.05 5.48
CA PHE A 168 1.18 -16.75 4.20
C PHE A 168 1.50 -18.23 4.38
N ALA A 169 2.44 -18.58 5.26
CA ALA A 169 2.82 -19.96 5.52
C ALA A 169 1.62 -20.78 6.06
N LEU A 170 0.82 -20.20 6.95
CA LEU A 170 -0.37 -20.83 7.52
C LEU A 170 -1.49 -20.98 6.48
N THR A 171 -1.74 -19.94 5.67
CA THR A 171 -2.80 -19.97 4.64
C THR A 171 -2.48 -20.85 3.43
N MET A 172 -1.20 -21.11 3.17
CA MET A 172 -0.75 -22.01 2.09
C MET A 172 -0.47 -23.44 2.55
N SER A 173 -0.62 -23.76 3.84
CA SER A 173 -0.36 -25.10 4.38
C SER A 173 -1.58 -26.02 4.23
N GLU A 174 -1.40 -27.17 3.58
CA GLU A 174 -2.44 -28.23 3.48
C GLU A 174 -2.86 -28.75 4.84
N ILE A 175 -1.89 -28.92 5.75
CA ILE A 175 -2.09 -29.47 7.10
C ILE A 175 -3.11 -28.63 7.87
N ILE A 176 -3.06 -27.31 7.69
CA ILE A 176 -3.92 -26.35 8.38
C ILE A 176 -5.29 -26.28 7.72
N PHE A 177 -5.33 -26.27 6.38
CA PHE A 177 -6.57 -26.25 5.59
C PHE A 177 -7.45 -27.48 5.88
N GLU A 178 -6.84 -28.66 5.95
CA GLU A 178 -7.55 -29.93 6.19
C GLU A 178 -7.80 -30.23 7.68
N SER A 179 -7.24 -29.43 8.59
CA SER A 179 -7.40 -29.70 10.03
C SER A 179 -8.85 -29.50 10.49
N ALA A 180 -9.50 -30.62 10.83
CA ALA A 180 -10.86 -30.62 11.38
C ALA A 180 -10.96 -29.80 12.68
N ARG A 181 -9.87 -29.71 13.45
CA ARG A 181 -9.81 -29.01 14.74
C ARG A 181 -9.87 -27.49 14.57
N LEU A 182 -9.14 -26.93 13.59
CA LEU A 182 -9.16 -25.50 13.29
C LEU A 182 -10.50 -25.09 12.66
N ASN A 183 -11.04 -25.89 11.74
CA ASN A 183 -12.36 -25.65 11.16
C ASN A 183 -13.48 -25.65 12.22
N ARG A 184 -13.36 -26.49 13.25
CA ARG A 184 -14.32 -26.56 14.39
C ARG A 184 -14.16 -25.42 15.39
N LEU A 185 -12.95 -24.88 15.55
CA LEU A 185 -12.68 -23.71 16.39
C LEU A 185 -13.13 -22.42 15.69
N LEU A 186 -12.79 -22.27 14.41
CA LEU A 186 -13.18 -21.14 13.58
C LEU A 186 -14.70 -21.04 13.43
N SER A 187 -15.42 -22.17 13.28
CA SER A 187 -16.89 -22.16 13.20
C SER A 187 -17.59 -21.72 14.49
N ARG A 188 -16.89 -21.68 15.64
CA ARG A 188 -17.41 -21.20 16.92
C ARG A 188 -17.11 -19.73 17.19
N LEU A 189 -16.24 -19.09 16.41
CA LEU A 189 -15.90 -17.69 16.59
C LEU A 189 -16.86 -16.79 15.78
N PRO A 190 -17.27 -15.63 16.34
CA PRO A 190 -18.01 -14.63 15.57
C PRO A 190 -17.11 -14.12 14.43
N GLY A 191 -17.43 -14.51 13.19
CA GLY A 191 -16.64 -14.19 11.99
C GLY A 191 -15.92 -15.37 11.31
N GLY A 192 -16.07 -16.60 11.81
CA GLY A 192 -15.44 -17.80 11.23
C GLY A 192 -15.74 -18.04 9.75
N SER A 193 -16.95 -17.69 9.29
CA SER A 193 -17.36 -17.82 7.88
C SER A 193 -16.63 -16.83 6.95
N ILE A 194 -16.24 -15.66 7.46
CA ILE A 194 -15.41 -14.69 6.73
C ILE A 194 -13.99 -15.21 6.65
N PHE A 195 -13.42 -15.66 7.78
CA PHE A 195 -12.09 -16.26 7.81
C PHE A 195 -11.96 -17.45 6.85
N LYS A 196 -12.96 -18.33 6.81
CA LYS A 196 -12.97 -19.47 5.88
C LYS A 196 -12.93 -19.02 4.42
N LYS A 197 -13.75 -18.04 4.03
CA LYS A 197 -13.75 -17.48 2.67
C LYS A 197 -12.42 -16.82 2.32
N ILE A 198 -11.84 -16.06 3.26
CA ILE A 198 -10.53 -15.44 3.09
C ILE A 198 -9.47 -16.54 2.87
N HIS A 199 -9.42 -17.52 3.78
CA HIS A 199 -8.50 -18.65 3.72
C HIS A 199 -8.63 -19.46 2.41
N GLU A 200 -9.85 -19.75 1.96
CA GLU A 200 -10.11 -20.40 0.66
C GLU A 200 -9.50 -19.62 -0.50
N VAL A 201 -9.61 -18.29 -0.52
CA VAL A 201 -9.02 -17.49 -1.61
C VAL A 201 -7.49 -17.45 -1.54
N PHE A 202 -6.89 -17.39 -0.34
CA PHE A 202 -5.44 -17.50 -0.20
C PHE A 202 -4.91 -18.89 -0.61
N PHE A 203 -5.65 -19.94 -0.27
CA PHE A 203 -5.29 -21.30 -0.64
C PHE A 203 -5.23 -21.47 -2.16
N LEU A 204 -6.12 -20.83 -2.92
CA LEU A 204 -6.08 -20.83 -4.39
C LEU A 204 -4.79 -20.22 -4.97
N TYR A 205 -4.12 -19.32 -4.25
CA TYR A 205 -2.84 -18.74 -4.66
C TYR A 205 -1.64 -19.66 -4.40
N ARG A 206 -1.80 -20.76 -3.66
CA ARG A 206 -0.74 -21.72 -3.35
C ARG A 206 -0.11 -22.33 -4.60
N GLU A 207 -0.91 -22.58 -5.64
CA GLU A 207 -0.43 -23.11 -6.93
C GLU A 207 0.19 -22.02 -7.81
N LYS A 208 0.05 -20.75 -7.43
CA LYS A 208 0.48 -19.58 -8.22
C LYS A 208 1.67 -18.85 -7.58
N LYS A 209 2.59 -19.59 -6.92
CA LYS A 209 3.77 -19.03 -6.24
C LYS A 209 4.60 -18.12 -7.13
N LYS A 210 4.79 -18.48 -8.41
CA LYS A 210 5.52 -17.65 -9.39
C LYS A 210 4.88 -16.28 -9.56
N THR A 211 3.54 -16.22 -9.65
CA THR A 211 2.81 -14.94 -9.75
C THR A 211 3.01 -14.10 -8.50
N LEU A 212 3.00 -14.70 -7.31
CA LEU A 212 3.21 -13.97 -6.05
C LEU A 212 4.64 -13.42 -5.93
N VAL A 213 5.65 -14.21 -6.31
CA VAL A 213 7.04 -13.75 -6.32
C VAL A 213 7.21 -12.59 -7.30
N VAL A 214 6.68 -12.71 -8.53
CA VAL A 214 6.71 -11.61 -9.50
C VAL A 214 5.96 -10.38 -8.97
N ALA A 215 4.78 -10.56 -8.37
CA ALA A 215 4.01 -9.46 -7.81
C ALA A 215 4.77 -8.76 -6.66
N PHE A 216 5.48 -9.51 -5.84
CA PHE A 216 6.34 -8.97 -4.78
C PHE A 216 7.54 -8.20 -5.35
N LEU A 217 8.23 -8.73 -6.36
CA LEU A 217 9.33 -8.04 -7.04
C LEU A 217 8.86 -6.74 -7.72
N LEU A 218 7.73 -6.76 -8.42
CA LEU A 218 7.11 -5.55 -8.96
C LEU A 218 6.82 -4.54 -7.85
N SER A 219 6.38 -5.00 -6.68
CA SER A 219 6.11 -4.11 -5.55
C SER A 219 7.40 -3.48 -4.98
N LEU A 220 8.52 -4.20 -4.96
CA LEU A 220 9.83 -3.65 -4.59
C LEU A 220 10.29 -2.59 -5.60
N ILE A 221 10.06 -2.80 -6.90
CA ILE A 221 10.32 -1.80 -7.92
C ILE A 221 9.50 -0.54 -7.64
N SER A 222 8.21 -0.68 -7.31
CA SER A 222 7.38 0.47 -6.89
C SER A 222 7.98 1.18 -5.67
N GLN A 223 8.54 0.47 -4.69
CA GLN A 223 9.18 1.12 -3.53
C GLN A 223 10.40 1.93 -3.94
N ILE A 224 11.26 1.38 -4.79
CA ILE A 224 12.43 2.09 -5.31
C ILE A 224 12.01 3.36 -6.05
N VAL A 225 11.02 3.26 -6.95
CA VAL A 225 10.53 4.42 -7.71
C VAL A 225 9.88 5.45 -6.79
N ASN A 226 9.19 5.05 -5.73
CA ASN A 226 8.66 5.97 -4.72
C ASN A 226 9.81 6.71 -3.98
N VAL A 227 10.85 6.01 -3.56
CA VAL A 227 12.01 6.65 -2.91
C VAL A 227 12.68 7.65 -3.86
N VAL A 228 12.89 7.27 -5.13
CA VAL A 228 13.43 8.17 -6.17
C VAL A 228 12.52 9.39 -6.36
N PHE A 229 11.21 9.20 -6.44
CA PHE A 229 10.23 10.28 -6.56
C PHE A 229 10.36 11.29 -5.42
N PHE A 230 10.34 10.83 -4.17
CA PHE A 230 10.43 11.71 -3.00
C PHE A 230 11.80 12.36 -2.88
N PHE A 231 12.87 11.64 -3.20
CA PHE A 231 14.23 12.20 -3.23
C PHE A 231 14.33 13.35 -4.23
N ILE A 232 13.95 13.13 -5.50
CA ILE A 232 14.00 14.15 -6.54
C ILE A 232 13.08 15.33 -6.20
N ALA A 233 11.88 15.06 -5.69
CA ALA A 233 10.96 16.13 -5.27
C ALA A 233 11.56 17.01 -4.18
N ALA A 234 12.25 16.41 -3.20
CA ALA A 234 12.89 17.15 -2.13
C ALA A 234 14.11 17.96 -2.60
N GLN A 235 14.92 17.41 -3.52
CA GLN A 235 16.02 18.15 -4.15
C GLN A 235 15.50 19.35 -4.92
N PHE A 236 14.41 19.21 -5.69
CA PHE A 236 13.80 20.34 -6.37
C PHE A 236 13.39 21.44 -5.39
N MET A 237 12.85 21.07 -4.22
CA MET A 237 12.44 22.00 -3.16
C MET A 237 13.60 22.60 -2.34
N GLY A 238 14.87 22.29 -2.66
CA GLY A 238 16.05 22.82 -1.97
C GLY A 238 16.42 22.09 -0.68
N TYR A 239 15.87 20.90 -0.41
CA TYR A 239 16.24 20.07 0.73
C TYR A 239 17.45 19.17 0.40
N GLU A 240 18.61 19.80 0.22
CA GLU A 240 19.86 19.12 -0.15
C GLU A 240 20.54 18.41 1.04
N GLU A 241 20.23 18.80 2.27
CA GLU A 241 20.88 18.30 3.49
C GLU A 241 20.59 16.82 3.79
N ALA A 242 19.49 16.27 3.25
CA ALA A 242 19.09 14.90 3.51
C ALA A 242 19.74 13.92 2.52
N THR A 243 20.58 13.03 3.03
CA THR A 243 21.24 11.98 2.25
C THR A 243 20.23 10.99 1.67
N TRP A 244 20.55 10.40 0.51
CA TRP A 244 19.78 9.32 -0.12
C TRP A 244 19.36 8.20 0.86
N SER A 245 20.24 7.84 1.79
CA SER A 245 19.97 6.84 2.82
C SER A 245 18.78 7.22 3.72
N SER A 246 18.65 8.49 4.08
CA SER A 246 17.54 8.99 4.89
C SER A 246 16.20 8.78 4.17
N TYR A 247 16.13 9.01 2.86
CA TYR A 247 14.91 8.78 2.07
C TYR A 247 14.55 7.31 1.93
N MET A 248 15.55 6.42 1.79
CA MET A 248 15.31 4.98 1.78
C MET A 248 14.62 4.49 3.06
N PHE A 249 14.85 5.16 4.19
CA PHE A 249 14.21 4.85 5.48
C PHE A 249 12.88 5.57 5.67
N VAL A 250 12.84 6.90 5.51
CA VAL A 250 11.67 7.72 5.84
C VAL A 250 10.51 7.44 4.91
N VAL A 251 10.76 7.24 3.61
CA VAL A 251 9.69 7.08 2.61
C VAL A 251 8.88 5.80 2.84
N PRO A 252 9.47 4.59 2.93
CA PRO A 252 8.69 3.37 3.16
C PRO A 252 7.95 3.40 4.50
N VAL A 253 8.59 3.91 5.57
CA VAL A 253 7.95 4.02 6.89
C VAL A 253 6.75 4.98 6.85
N GLY A 254 6.90 6.13 6.18
CA GLY A 254 5.81 7.07 5.95
C GLY A 254 4.67 6.47 5.15
N LEU A 255 4.97 5.73 4.08
CA LEU A 255 3.96 5.05 3.26
C LEU A 255 3.23 3.94 4.02
N ILE A 256 3.91 3.20 4.89
CA ILE A 256 3.27 2.22 5.79
C ILE A 256 2.31 2.93 6.74
N ALA A 257 2.72 4.05 7.35
CA ALA A 257 1.88 4.83 8.24
C ALA A 257 0.63 5.39 7.53
N MET A 258 0.73 5.75 6.25
CA MET A 258 -0.43 6.15 5.44
C MET A 258 -1.35 4.98 5.04
N ALA A 259 -0.82 3.75 5.06
CA ALA A 259 -1.56 2.55 4.68
C ALA A 259 -2.33 1.90 5.84
N LEU A 260 -2.05 2.30 7.08
CA LEU A 260 -2.75 1.88 8.30
C LEU A 260 -3.90 2.83 8.64
#